data_AF-A8ZPB5-F1
#
_entry.id   AF-A8ZPB5-F1
#
_cell.length_a   1.000
_cell.length_b   1.000
_cell.length_c   1.000
_cell.angle_alpha   90.00
_cell.angle_beta   90.00
_cell.angle_gamma   90.00
#
_symmetry.space_group_name_H-M   'P 1'
#
loop_
_entity.id
_entity.type
_entity.pdbx_description
1 polymer ?
#
loop_
_entity_poly.entity_id
_entity_poly.type
_entity_poly.pdbx_seq_one_letter_code
_entity_poly.pdbx_strand_id
1 'polypeptide(L)'
;MERRYPNAQVEVWSFDEHRLGLKPIIRKIWAPVGQRPIAEVDHRYEWTYLYGFVHPATGDTEWLILPRVNGECIGCQPHRRCRDNHKADQPPNLNRIIWRTLPLR
;
A
#
# COMPACT_ATOMS: atom_id res chain seq x y z
N MET A 1 -11.35 -0.63 -24.15
CA MET A 1 -10.63 0.66 -24.00
C MET A 1 -10.12 1.10 -25.37
N GLU A 2 -9.23 0.32 -25.99
CA GLU A 2 -8.69 0.54 -27.34
C GLU A 2 -9.74 0.75 -28.44
N ARG A 3 -10.79 -0.08 -28.50
CA ARG A 3 -11.90 0.11 -29.46
C ARG A 3 -12.69 1.40 -29.28
N ARG A 4 -12.65 2.00 -28.09
CA ARG A 4 -13.44 3.20 -27.75
C ARG A 4 -12.61 4.49 -27.84
N TYR A 5 -11.28 4.38 -27.79
CA TYR A 5 -10.33 5.48 -27.88
C TYR A 5 -9.10 5.07 -28.69
N PRO A 6 -9.21 5.04 -30.04
CA PRO A 6 -8.17 4.46 -30.91
C PRO A 6 -6.87 5.28 -30.96
N ASN A 7 -6.93 6.58 -30.66
CA ASN A 7 -5.77 7.49 -30.67
C ASN A 7 -5.25 7.82 -29.27
N ALA A 8 -5.83 7.23 -28.21
CA ALA A 8 -5.38 7.50 -26.85
C ALA A 8 -4.12 6.69 -26.57
N GLN A 9 -3.12 7.35 -25.98
CA GLN A 9 -1.99 6.63 -25.39
C GLN A 9 -2.46 5.99 -24.09
N VAL A 10 -2.44 4.66 -24.04
CA VAL A 10 -2.84 3.89 -22.87
C VAL A 10 -1.59 3.42 -22.16
N GLU A 11 -1.42 3.85 -20.91
CA GLU A 11 -0.43 3.28 -19.99
C GLU A 11 -1.09 2.22 -19.11
N VAL A 12 -0.36 1.13 -18.86
CA VAL A 12 -0.83 0.04 -18.00
C VAL A 12 -0.04 0.08 -16.71
N TRP A 13 -0.75 0.15 -15.60
CA TRP A 13 -0.18 0.07 -14.26
C TRP A 13 -0.81 -1.09 -13.50
N SER A 14 0.01 -1.85 -12.79
CA SER A 14 -0.44 -2.85 -11.83
C SER A 14 -0.58 -2.20 -10.46
N PHE A 15 -1.65 -2.51 -9.74
CA PHE A 15 -1.96 -1.96 -8.43
C PHE A 15 -2.28 -3.09 -7.44
N ASP A 16 -1.85 -2.94 -6.19
CA ASP A 16 -2.26 -3.81 -5.09
C ASP A 16 -2.39 -3.03 -3.76
N GLU A 17 -3.17 -3.59 -2.84
CA GLU A 17 -3.43 -3.04 -1.51
C GLU A 17 -2.96 -4.02 -0.43
N HIS A 18 -2.13 -3.55 0.51
CA HIS A 18 -1.63 -4.34 1.62
C HIS A 18 -1.93 -3.70 2.98
N ARG A 19 -2.49 -4.47 3.91
CA ARG A 19 -2.68 -4.03 5.31
C ARG A 19 -1.40 -4.20 6.12
N LEU A 20 -0.91 -3.09 6.66
CA LEU A 20 0.21 -3.04 7.58
C LEU A 20 -0.30 -2.88 9.02
N GLY A 21 0.09 -3.78 9.91
CA GLY A 21 -0.21 -3.65 11.34
C GLY A 21 0.35 -4.80 12.15
N LEU A 22 0.25 -4.69 13.47
CA LEU A 22 0.81 -5.68 14.38
C LEU A 22 -0.12 -6.90 14.45
N LYS A 23 0.21 -7.93 13.68
CA LYS A 23 -0.29 -9.29 13.93
C LYS A 23 0.84 -10.10 14.56
N PRO A 24 0.93 -10.20 15.89
CA PRO A 24 2.03 -10.92 16.53
C PRO A 24 2.04 -12.37 16.06
N ILE A 25 3.16 -12.80 15.47
CA ILE A 25 3.36 -14.20 15.13
C ILE A 25 3.85 -14.89 16.40
N ILE A 26 3.06 -15.84 16.91
CA ILE A 26 3.50 -16.70 18.02
C ILE A 26 4.66 -17.55 17.51
N ARG A 27 5.86 -17.26 17.99
CA ARG A 27 7.08 -17.99 17.67
C ARG A 27 7.17 -19.26 18.52
N LYS A 28 7.76 -20.32 17.96
CA LYS A 28 8.03 -21.56 18.70
C LYS A 28 9.06 -21.28 19.80
N ILE A 29 8.79 -21.75 21.01
CA ILE A 29 9.71 -21.66 22.15
C ILE A 29 9.88 -23.04 22.78
N TRP A 30 11.06 -23.29 23.36
CA TRP A 30 11.33 -24.49 24.15
C TRP A 30 10.77 -24.32 25.55
N ALA A 31 10.14 -25.37 26.08
CA ALA A 31 9.64 -25.43 27.45
C ALA A 31 10.06 -26.75 28.11
N PRO A 32 10.23 -26.79 29.45
CA PRO A 32 10.50 -28.02 30.17
C PRO A 32 9.45 -29.10 29.90
N VAL A 33 9.87 -30.36 29.95
CA VAL A 33 8.97 -31.51 29.78
C VAL A 33 7.88 -31.46 30.85
N GLY A 34 6.62 -31.57 30.43
CA GLY A 34 5.45 -31.47 31.32
C GLY A 34 4.96 -30.05 31.59
N GLN A 35 5.65 -29.01 31.09
CA GLN A 35 5.22 -27.62 31.26
C GLN A 35 4.71 -27.04 29.95
N ARG A 36 3.48 -26.50 29.96
CA ARG A 36 2.92 -25.78 28.82
C ARG A 36 3.45 -24.34 28.81
N PRO A 37 4.17 -23.90 27.77
CA PRO A 37 4.59 -22.51 27.66
C PRO A 37 3.37 -21.60 27.53
N ILE A 38 3.39 -20.49 28.25
CA ILE A 38 2.41 -19.41 28.12
C ILE A 38 3.08 -18.28 27.34
N ALA A 39 2.48 -17.92 26.20
CA ALA A 39 2.90 -16.75 25.43
C ALA A 39 1.86 -15.67 25.64
N GLU A 40 2.27 -14.54 26.22
CA GLU A 40 1.45 -13.34 26.22
C GLU A 40 1.42 -12.78 24.80
N VAL A 41 0.22 -12.64 24.25
CA VAL A 41 0.04 -12.12 22.90
C VAL A 41 -0.82 -10.86 22.98
N ASP A 42 -0.22 -9.73 22.65
CA ASP A 42 -0.90 -8.44 22.59
C ASP A 42 -1.40 -8.20 21.15
N HIS A 43 -2.62 -8.65 20.85
CA HIS A 43 -3.25 -8.42 19.56
C HIS A 43 -3.69 -6.95 19.45
N ARG A 44 -2.97 -6.15 18.65
CA ARG A 44 -3.41 -4.81 18.26
C ARG A 44 -4.10 -4.89 16.90
N TYR A 45 -5.38 -4.54 16.85
CA TYR A 45 -6.17 -4.52 15.61
C TYR A 45 -6.11 -3.15 14.92
N GLU A 46 -5.04 -2.41 15.13
CA GLU A 46 -4.77 -1.15 14.44
C GLU A 46 -3.98 -1.45 13.17
N TRP A 47 -4.52 -1.01 12.04
CA TRP A 47 -3.96 -1.24 10.73
C TRP A 47 -3.86 0.09 9.98
N THR A 48 -2.78 0.23 9.22
CA THR A 48 -2.65 1.20 8.14
C THR A 48 -2.61 0.42 6.82
N TYR A 49 -2.72 1.13 5.71
CA TYR A 49 -2.84 0.54 4.38
C TYR A 49 -1.71 1.04 3.50
N LEU A 50 -1.05 0.13 2.79
CA LEU A 50 -0.06 0.40 1.77
C LEU A 50 -0.69 0.13 0.41
N TYR A 51 -0.73 1.15 -0.41
CA TYR A 51 -1.18 1.11 -1.79
C TYR A 51 0.09 1.11 -2.65
N GLY A 52 0.27 0.11 -3.50
CA GLY A 52 1.45 -0.03 -4.35
C GLY A 52 1.09 -0.04 -5.82
N PHE A 53 1.84 0.69 -6.63
CA PHE A 53 1.67 0.81 -8.07
C PHE A 53 2.98 0.46 -8.77
N VAL A 54 2.92 -0.32 -9.83
CA VAL A 54 4.08 -0.72 -10.65
C VAL A 54 3.75 -0.54 -12.12
N HIS A 55 4.63 0.14 -12.86
CA HIS A 55 4.58 0.19 -14.30
C HIS A 55 5.43 -0.96 -14.87
N PRO A 56 4.83 -2.03 -15.40
CA PRO A 56 5.57 -3.25 -15.77
C PRO A 56 6.58 -3.02 -16.90
N ALA A 57 6.33 -2.05 -17.79
CA ALA A 57 7.22 -1.80 -18.93
C ALA A 57 8.48 -1.01 -18.56
N THR A 58 8.44 -0.17 -17.52
CA THR A 58 9.61 0.64 -17.10
C THR A 58 10.19 0.21 -15.75
N GLY A 59 9.45 -0.55 -14.95
CA GLY A 59 9.80 -0.86 -13.57
C GLY A 59 9.61 0.32 -12.61
N ASP A 60 8.96 1.40 -13.05
CA ASP A 60 8.63 2.52 -12.16
C ASP A 60 7.66 2.06 -11.07
N THR A 61 7.92 2.47 -9.82
CA THR A 61 7.07 2.13 -8.69
C THR A 61 6.66 3.35 -7.89
N GLU A 62 5.38 3.40 -7.52
CA GLU A 62 4.83 4.41 -6.62
C GLU A 62 4.05 3.74 -5.50
N TRP A 63 4.00 4.36 -4.34
CA TRP A 63 3.25 3.83 -3.21
C TRP A 63 2.75 4.93 -2.27
N LEU A 64 1.74 4.57 -1.50
CA LEU A 64 0.97 5.45 -0.66
C LEU A 64 0.64 4.73 0.65
N ILE A 65 0.91 5.36 1.79
CA ILE A 65 0.49 4.86 3.11
C ILE A 65 -0.71 5.66 3.59
N LEU A 66 -1.83 4.98 3.89
CA LEU A 66 -3.09 5.56 4.35
C LEU A 66 -3.53 4.94 5.68
N PRO A 67 -3.94 5.74 6.68
CA PRO A 67 -4.49 5.21 7.94
C PRO A 67 -5.77 4.38 7.78
N ARG A 68 -6.51 4.50 6.66
CA ARG A 68 -7.73 3.73 6.37
C ARG A 68 -7.84 3.42 4.88
N VAL A 69 -8.56 2.36 4.54
CA VAL A 69 -8.95 2.06 3.15
C VAL A 69 -9.80 3.20 2.59
N ASN A 70 -9.47 3.65 1.38
CA ASN A 70 -10.24 4.65 0.66
C ASN A 70 -10.46 4.18 -0.79
N GLY A 71 -11.73 4.06 -1.20
CA GLY A 71 -12.10 3.65 -2.55
C GLY A 71 -11.75 4.68 -3.62
N GLU A 72 -11.70 5.96 -3.27
CA GLU A 72 -11.26 7.02 -4.18
C GLU A 72 -9.78 6.82 -4.57
N CYS A 73 -8.94 6.43 -3.61
CA CYS A 73 -7.52 6.17 -3.82
C CYS A 73 -7.25 4.91 -4.65
N ILE A 74 -8.19 3.96 -4.72
CA ILE A 74 -8.08 2.77 -5.59
C ILE A 74 -8.21 3.18 -7.07
N GLY A 75 -9.03 4.19 -7.36
CA GLY A 75 -9.21 4.73 -8.71
C GLY A 75 -8.19 5.80 -9.10
N CYS A 76 -7.43 6.34 -8.13
CA CYS A 76 -6.37 7.30 -8.39
C CYS A 76 -5.25 6.64 -9.20
N GLN A 77 -5.09 7.08 -10.45
CA GLN A 77 -3.96 6.67 -11.26
C GLN A 77 -2.66 7.27 -10.68
N PRO A 78 -1.54 6.51 -10.67
CA PRO A 78 -0.23 7.03 -10.34
C PRO A 78 0.22 7.95 -11.49
N HIS A 79 -0.16 9.22 -11.42
CA HIS A 79 0.17 10.19 -12.45
C HIS A 79 1.41 10.99 -12.05
N ARG A 80 2.41 11.03 -12.95
CA ARG A 80 3.69 11.76 -12.80
C ARG A 80 3.53 13.25 -12.48
N ARG A 81 2.43 13.90 -12.87
CA ARG A 81 2.21 15.35 -12.69
C ARG A 81 1.62 15.71 -11.30
N CYS A 82 1.37 14.74 -10.42
CA CYS A 82 1.00 14.97 -9.00
C CYS A 82 2.24 15.22 -8.13
N ARG A 83 3.44 15.08 -8.70
CA ARG A 83 4.72 15.39 -8.05
C ARG A 83 4.88 16.89 -7.78
N ASP A 84 4.27 17.74 -8.60
CA ASP A 84 4.43 19.21 -8.51
C ASP A 84 3.31 19.90 -7.72
N ASN A 85 2.13 19.26 -7.61
CA ASN A 85 1.01 19.76 -6.83
C ASN A 85 0.80 18.92 -5.58
N HIS A 86 1.69 19.11 -4.60
CA HIS A 86 1.68 18.49 -3.26
C HIS A 86 0.39 18.71 -2.43
N LYS A 87 -0.67 19.33 -2.99
CA LYS A 87 -1.89 19.74 -2.29
C LYS A 87 -3.20 19.48 -3.04
N ALA A 88 -3.21 19.22 -4.35
CA ALA A 88 -4.44 19.30 -5.14
C ALA A 88 -5.31 18.02 -5.09
N ASP A 89 -4.69 16.84 -4.97
CA ASP A 89 -5.41 15.55 -5.01
C ASP A 89 -5.37 14.79 -3.67
N GLN A 90 -5.06 15.47 -2.56
CA GLN A 90 -5.21 14.85 -1.24
C GLN A 90 -6.71 14.85 -0.87
N PRO A 91 -7.35 13.68 -0.68
CA PRO A 91 -8.69 13.65 -0.11
C PRO A 91 -8.67 14.38 1.24
N PRO A 92 -9.65 15.26 1.51
CA PRO A 92 -9.57 16.29 2.55
C PRO A 92 -9.55 15.75 4.00
N ASN A 93 -9.56 14.43 4.20
CA ASN A 93 -9.76 13.77 5.50
C ASN A 93 -8.60 12.87 5.96
N LEU A 94 -7.42 12.95 5.34
CA LEU A 94 -6.30 12.03 5.58
C LEU A 94 -5.08 12.73 6.21
N ASN A 95 -4.92 12.56 7.52
CA ASN A 95 -3.95 13.30 8.35
C ASN A 95 -2.45 13.10 8.01
N ARG A 96 -2.07 12.13 7.17
CA ARG A 96 -0.72 12.06 6.58
C ARG A 96 -0.66 11.03 5.45
N ILE A 97 -0.14 11.45 4.31
CA ILE A 97 0.18 10.61 3.15
C ILE A 97 1.70 10.68 2.93
N ILE A 98 2.36 9.53 2.78
CA ILE A 98 3.78 9.44 2.45
C ILE A 98 3.91 8.84 1.05
N TRP A 99 4.41 9.65 0.11
CA TRP A 99 4.80 9.21 -1.23
C TRP A 99 6.30 8.98 -1.28
N ARG A 100 6.74 7.85 -1.84
CA ARG A 100 8.15 7.57 -2.13
C ARG A 100 8.23 6.82 -3.46
N THR A 101 9.32 6.99 -4.19
CA THR A 101 9.62 6.26 -5.43
C THR A 101 10.98 5.60 -5.21
N LEU A 102 11.08 4.31 -5.51
CA LEU A 102 12.35 3.59 -5.51
C LEU A 102 12.46 2.89 -6.87
N PRO A 103 13.55 3.11 -7.63
CA PRO A 103 13.82 2.26 -8.78
C PRO A 103 14.05 0.83 -8.25
N LEU A 104 13.32 -0.14 -8.81
CA LEU A 104 13.60 -1.54 -8.57
C LEU A 104 14.96 -1.84 -9.23
N ARG A 105 16.00 -2.05 -8.42
CA ARG A 105 17.26 -2.65 -8.88
C ARG A 105 17.14 -4.16 -8.91
#